data_AF-A0A0G1I1C1-F1
#
_entry.id   AF-A0A0G1I1C1-F1
#
_cell.length_a   1.000
_cell.length_b   1.000
_cell.length_c   1.000
_cell.angle_alpha   90.00
_cell.angle_beta   90.00
_cell.angle_gamma   90.00
#
_symmetry.space_group_name_H-M   'P 1'
#
loop_
_entity.id
_entity.type
_entity.pdbx_description
1 polymer ?
#
loop_
_entity_poly.entity_id
_entity_poly.type
_entity_poly.pdbx_seq_one_letter_code
_entity_poly.pdbx_strand_id
1 'polypeptide(L)'
;MEKILSQIEKYILYATIFLLPITVLSISPNPFVIPKLAVLAYGISLVLLVRAARIIISGKLTFSVGNFDFPVALLALSFLISAILRTPNKMEGFLLPGTATAVIGGALLYFLINQYKEGERHFISKLLFVSATIFGITALLSFSGFFSKIPQLQYFWQ
;
A
#
# COMPACT_ATOMS: atom_id res chain seq x y z
N MET A 1 3.10 -27.03 4.40
CA MET A 1 3.83 -25.84 3.90
C MET A 1 2.89 -24.81 3.26
N GLU A 2 1.97 -25.22 2.38
CA GLU A 2 0.98 -24.34 1.73
C GLU A 2 0.15 -23.48 2.71
N LYS A 3 -0.40 -24.08 3.77
CA LYS A 3 -1.19 -23.35 4.79
C LYS A 3 -0.37 -22.24 5.48
N ILE A 4 0.91 -22.49 5.76
CA ILE A 4 1.81 -21.53 6.41
C ILE A 4 2.09 -20.35 5.48
N LEU A 5 2.43 -20.62 4.21
CA LEU A 5 2.65 -19.55 3.21
C LEU A 5 1.40 -18.70 2.99
N SER A 6 0.22 -19.33 2.96
CA SER A 6 -1.05 -18.61 2.87
C SER A 6 -1.30 -17.68 4.06
N GLN A 7 -0.99 -18.14 5.28
CA GLN A 7 -1.07 -17.29 6.48
C GLN A 7 -0.06 -16.15 6.44
N ILE A 8 1.20 -16.43 6.07
CA ILE A 8 2.25 -15.42 5.95
C ILE A 8 1.82 -14.34 4.94
N GLU A 9 1.40 -14.73 3.73
CA GLU A 9 0.90 -13.81 2.69
C GLU A 9 -0.20 -12.89 3.23
N LYS A 10 -1.16 -13.48 3.96
CA LYS A 10 -2.29 -12.75 4.56
C LYS A 10 -1.82 -11.74 5.62
N TYR A 11 -0.92 -12.12 6.52
CA TYR A 11 -0.42 -11.21 7.55
C TYR A 11 0.43 -10.08 6.98
N ILE A 12 1.23 -10.34 5.94
CA ILE A 12 1.98 -9.29 5.24
C ILE A 12 1.02 -8.31 4.58
N LEU A 13 -0.04 -8.80 3.93
CA LEU A 13 -1.06 -7.93 3.33
C LEU A 13 -1.72 -7.07 4.40
N TYR A 14 -2.09 -7.65 5.55
CA TYR A 14 -2.70 -6.90 6.66
C TYR A 14 -1.76 -5.85 7.23
N ALA A 15 -0.49 -6.20 7.46
CA ALA A 15 0.52 -5.26 7.91
C ALA A 15 0.70 -4.12 6.90
N THR A 16 0.78 -4.43 5.60
CA THR A 16 0.92 -3.43 4.53
C THR A 16 -0.25 -2.44 4.56
N ILE A 17 -1.49 -2.94 4.63
CA ILE A 17 -2.69 -2.09 4.61
C ILE A 17 -2.81 -1.25 5.88
N PHE A 18 -2.42 -1.80 7.04
CA PHE A 18 -2.43 -1.08 8.32
C PHE A 18 -1.37 0.03 8.35
N LEU A 19 -0.16 -0.28 7.90
CA LEU A 19 0.97 0.64 7.95
C LEU A 19 0.85 1.75 6.90
N LEU A 20 0.23 1.48 5.76
CA LEU A 20 0.16 2.42 4.64
C LEU A 20 -0.36 3.83 5.02
N PRO A 21 -1.49 3.99 5.74
CA PRO A 21 -1.93 5.33 6.14
C PRO A 21 -1.09 5.91 7.30
N ILE A 22 -0.64 5.09 8.25
CA ILE A 22 -0.03 5.52 9.52
C ILE A 22 1.46 5.90 9.36
N THR A 23 2.16 5.34 8.37
CA THR A 23 3.60 5.50 8.26
C THR A 23 3.98 6.93 7.90
N VAL A 24 4.75 7.56 8.78
CA VAL A 24 5.39 8.87 8.61
C VAL A 24 6.83 8.72 9.10
N LEU A 25 7.81 9.15 8.29
CA LEU A 25 9.22 9.10 8.65
C LEU A 25 9.88 10.46 8.36
N SER A 26 10.26 11.17 9.42
CA SER A 26 10.84 12.51 9.34
C SER A 26 12.25 12.55 8.71
N ILE A 27 12.88 11.39 8.49
CA ILE A 27 14.17 11.29 7.78
C ILE A 27 14.04 11.52 6.27
N SER A 28 12.82 11.48 5.73
CA SER A 28 12.59 11.60 4.29
C SER A 28 12.38 13.06 3.85
N PRO A 29 12.85 13.47 2.65
CA PRO A 29 12.55 14.80 2.09
C PRO A 29 11.06 15.11 1.97
N ASN A 30 10.22 14.08 1.86
CA ASN A 30 8.78 14.18 1.97
C ASN A 30 8.27 13.13 2.97
N PRO A 31 8.17 13.49 4.27
CA PRO A 31 7.84 12.57 5.36
C PRO A 31 6.49 11.85 5.22
N PHE A 32 5.56 12.41 4.44
CA PHE A 32 4.21 11.89 4.29
C PHE A 32 4.01 11.03 3.05
N VAL A 33 4.78 11.25 1.98
CA VAL A 33 4.58 10.56 0.70
C VAL A 33 5.55 9.40 0.56
N ILE A 34 6.86 9.66 0.69
CA ILE A 34 7.90 8.65 0.39
C ILE A 34 7.79 7.42 1.30
N PRO A 35 7.57 7.55 2.63
CA PRO A 35 7.43 6.38 3.49
C PRO A 35 6.21 5.51 3.13
N LYS A 36 5.09 6.13 2.72
CA LYS A 36 3.88 5.40 2.29
C LYS A 36 4.11 4.66 0.99
N LEU A 37 4.79 5.29 0.03
CA LEU A 37 5.21 4.64 -1.21
C LEU A 37 6.16 3.48 -0.95
N ALA A 38 7.10 3.63 0.00
CA ALA A 38 7.99 2.55 0.40
C ALA A 38 7.21 1.37 1.00
N VAL A 39 6.31 1.63 1.95
CA VAL A 39 5.44 0.58 2.53
C VAL A 39 4.61 -0.11 1.45
N LEU A 40 4.03 0.65 0.53
CA LEU A 40 3.24 0.11 -0.58
C LEU A 40 4.12 -0.77 -1.49
N ALA A 41 5.26 -0.27 -1.94
CA ALA A 41 6.15 -0.98 -2.86
C ALA A 41 6.71 -2.26 -2.22
N TYR A 42 7.37 -2.14 -1.06
CA TYR A 42 7.97 -3.28 -0.38
C TYR A 42 6.91 -4.29 0.11
N GLY A 43 5.79 -3.81 0.64
CA GLY A 43 4.70 -4.66 1.11
C GLY A 43 4.12 -5.50 -0.03
N ILE A 44 3.79 -4.87 -1.17
CA ILE A 44 3.27 -5.58 -2.33
C ILE A 44 4.30 -6.55 -2.90
N SER A 45 5.56 -6.13 -3.07
CA SER A 45 6.62 -7.01 -3.55
C SER A 45 6.75 -8.26 -2.68
N LEU A 46 6.69 -8.11 -1.36
CA LEU A 46 6.81 -9.22 -0.42
C LEU A 46 5.59 -10.16 -0.49
N VAL A 47 4.36 -9.61 -0.58
CA VAL A 47 3.14 -10.41 -0.81
C VAL A 47 3.23 -11.20 -2.12
N LEU A 48 3.67 -10.55 -3.21
CA LEU A 48 3.82 -11.21 -4.51
C LEU A 48 4.87 -12.32 -4.49
N LEU A 49 6.01 -12.10 -3.81
CA LEU A 49 7.03 -13.13 -3.64
C LEU A 49 6.51 -14.35 -2.89
N VAL A 50 5.81 -14.15 -1.77
CA VAL A 50 5.22 -15.25 -1.00
C VAL A 50 4.15 -15.97 -1.82
N ARG A 51 3.32 -15.23 -2.54
CA ARG A 51 2.29 -15.80 -3.42
C ARG A 51 2.92 -16.62 -4.56
N ALA A 52 3.98 -16.13 -5.19
CA ALA A 52 4.71 -16.86 -6.22
C ALA A 52 5.30 -18.16 -5.68
N ALA A 53 5.95 -18.13 -4.51
CA ALA A 53 6.46 -19.32 -3.83
C ALA A 53 5.33 -20.33 -3.53
N ARG A 54 4.17 -19.84 -3.05
CA ARG A 54 2.99 -20.68 -2.81
C ARG A 54 2.48 -21.33 -4.09
N ILE A 55 2.41 -20.61 -5.20
CA ILE A 55 1.95 -21.14 -6.49
C ILE A 55 2.90 -22.24 -6.98
N ILE A 56 4.22 -22.03 -6.90
CA ILE A 56 5.22 -23.02 -7.30
C ILE A 56 5.08 -24.31 -6.47
N ILE A 57 4.90 -24.18 -5.16
CA ILE A 57 4.81 -25.33 -4.24
C ILE A 57 3.47 -26.06 -4.38
N SER A 58 2.36 -25.33 -4.57
CA SER A 58 1.01 -25.92 -4.66
C SER A 58 0.66 -26.42 -6.06
N GLY A 59 1.34 -25.92 -7.10
CA GLY A 59 1.02 -26.17 -8.51
C GLY A 59 -0.34 -25.62 -8.95
N LYS A 60 -1.00 -24.81 -8.12
CA LYS A 60 -2.36 -24.30 -8.36
C LYS A 60 -2.36 -22.79 -8.46
N LEU A 61 -2.88 -22.31 -9.58
CA LEU A 61 -3.11 -20.91 -9.83
C LEU A 61 -4.61 -20.64 -9.74
N THR A 62 -5.05 -19.98 -8.67
CA THR A 62 -6.45 -19.57 -8.50
C THR A 62 -6.57 -18.07 -8.70
N PHE A 63 -7.42 -17.66 -9.64
CA PHE A 63 -7.78 -16.27 -9.86
C PHE A 63 -9.29 -16.08 -9.74
N SER A 64 -9.68 -15.10 -8.95
CA SER A 64 -11.02 -14.51 -8.94
C SER A 64 -11.00 -13.25 -9.80
N VAL A 65 -12.04 -13.09 -10.62
CA VAL A 65 -12.26 -11.94 -11.49
C VAL A 65 -13.40 -11.12 -10.89
N GLY A 66 -13.16 -9.84 -10.64
CA GLY A 66 -14.15 -8.85 -10.22
C GLY A 66 -14.61 -7.94 -11.35
N ASN A 67 -15.76 -7.29 -11.15
CA ASN A 67 -16.36 -6.38 -12.13
C ASN A 67 -15.49 -5.15 -12.43
N PHE A 68 -14.66 -4.72 -11.47
CA PHE A 68 -13.79 -3.55 -11.61
C PHE A 68 -12.37 -3.89 -12.05
N ASP A 69 -12.07 -5.18 -12.29
CA ASP A 69 -10.70 -5.59 -12.58
C ASP A 69 -10.18 -4.99 -13.89
N PHE A 70 -11.02 -4.97 -14.92
CA PHE A 70 -10.66 -4.40 -16.22
C PHE A 70 -10.46 -2.86 -16.16
N PRO A 71 -11.40 -2.06 -15.61
CA PRO A 71 -11.17 -0.63 -15.40
C PRO A 71 -9.91 -0.30 -14.59
N VAL A 72 -9.67 -1.04 -13.50
CA VAL A 72 -8.49 -0.83 -12.64
C VAL A 72 -7.20 -1.19 -13.39
N ALA A 73 -7.19 -2.27 -14.17
CA ALA A 73 -6.05 -2.64 -15.01
C ALA A 73 -5.75 -1.58 -16.07
N LEU A 74 -6.78 -1.07 -16.74
CA LEU A 74 -6.65 -0.05 -17.78
C LEU A 74 -6.11 1.27 -17.20
N LEU A 75 -6.58 1.65 -16.01
CA LEU A 75 -6.05 2.79 -15.28
C LEU A 75 -4.56 2.61 -14.94
N ALA A 76 -4.18 1.45 -14.37
CA ALA A 76 -2.79 1.16 -14.03
C ALA A 76 -1.88 1.17 -15.28
N LEU A 77 -2.33 0.57 -16.38
CA LEU A 77 -1.61 0.56 -17.65
C LEU A 77 -1.45 1.98 -18.22
N SER A 78 -2.48 2.82 -18.14
CA SER A 78 -2.39 4.21 -18.63
C SER A 78 -1.30 5.01 -17.89
N PHE A 79 -1.21 4.85 -16.57
CA PHE A 79 -0.19 5.50 -15.75
C PHE A 79 1.21 4.93 -15.99
N LEU A 80 1.31 3.61 -16.18
CA LEU A 80 2.57 2.94 -16.50
C LEU A 80 3.11 3.43 -17.86
N ILE A 81 2.26 3.43 -18.90
CA ILE A 81 2.63 3.90 -20.24
C ILE A 81 3.02 5.39 -20.19
N SER A 82 2.24 6.22 -19.49
CA SER A 82 2.55 7.64 -19.32
C SER A 82 3.89 7.86 -18.64
N ALA A 83 4.19 7.14 -17.55
CA ALA A 83 5.46 7.22 -16.85
C ALA A 83 6.64 6.80 -17.75
N ILE A 84 6.47 5.72 -18.53
CA ILE A 84 7.51 5.21 -19.44
C ILE A 84 7.73 6.15 -20.62
N LEU A 85 6.69 6.70 -21.25
CA LEU A 85 6.84 7.47 -22.49
C LEU A 85 7.12 8.96 -22.25
N ARG A 86 6.53 9.56 -21.22
CA ARG A 86 6.55 11.03 -21.05
C ARG A 86 7.71 11.53 -20.22
N THR A 87 8.20 10.74 -19.25
CA THR A 87 9.28 11.19 -18.36
C THR A 87 10.64 10.69 -18.86
N PRO A 88 11.56 11.59 -19.26
CA PRO A 88 12.93 11.20 -19.59
C PRO A 88 13.65 10.70 -18.34
N ASN A 89 13.39 11.31 -17.18
CA ASN A 89 13.89 10.87 -15.88
C ASN A 89 12.91 9.87 -15.23
N LYS A 90 13.27 8.59 -15.25
CA LYS A 90 12.43 7.52 -14.65
C LYS A 90 12.33 7.63 -13.13
N MET A 91 13.34 8.17 -12.46
CA MET A 91 13.30 8.38 -11.02
C MET A 91 12.21 9.38 -10.64
N GLU A 92 12.01 10.44 -11.42
CA GLU A 92 10.90 11.37 -11.20
C GLU A 92 9.55 10.73 -11.54
N GLY A 93 9.44 10.06 -12.69
CA GLY A 93 8.18 9.41 -13.08
C GLY A 93 7.66 8.40 -12.06
N PHE A 94 8.53 7.65 -11.39
CA PHE A 94 8.15 6.58 -10.47
C PHE A 94 8.31 6.92 -8.98
N LEU A 95 9.27 7.75 -8.57
CA LEU A 95 9.57 7.98 -7.14
C LEU A 95 9.25 9.41 -6.67
N LEU A 96 9.34 10.41 -7.56
CA LEU A 96 9.18 11.82 -7.20
C LEU A 96 8.38 12.58 -8.27
N PRO A 97 7.05 12.80 -8.13
CA PRO A 97 6.22 12.74 -6.91
C PRO A 97 5.65 11.35 -6.57
N GLY A 98 5.98 10.32 -7.36
CA GLY A 98 5.62 8.93 -7.08
C GLY A 98 4.16 8.55 -7.40
N THR A 99 3.47 9.36 -8.20
CA THR A 99 2.07 9.13 -8.60
C THR A 99 1.89 7.83 -9.37
N ALA A 100 2.79 7.51 -10.30
CA ALA A 100 2.73 6.24 -11.03
C ALA A 100 2.85 5.04 -10.08
N THR A 101 3.78 5.08 -9.13
CA THR A 101 3.94 4.02 -8.11
C THR A 101 2.72 3.93 -7.20
N ALA A 102 2.14 5.05 -6.77
CA ALA A 102 0.92 5.06 -5.98
C ALA A 102 -0.24 4.38 -6.73
N VAL A 103 -0.42 4.72 -8.01
CA VAL A 103 -1.50 4.20 -8.84
C VAL A 103 -1.31 2.71 -9.15
N ILE A 104 -0.12 2.33 -9.62
CA ILE A 104 0.20 0.94 -9.96
C ILE A 104 0.17 0.07 -8.69
N GLY A 105 0.78 0.54 -7.60
CA GLY A 105 0.75 -0.14 -6.32
C GLY A 105 -0.68 -0.27 -5.77
N GLY A 106 -1.49 0.79 -5.86
CA GLY A 106 -2.90 0.74 -5.48
C GLY A 106 -3.71 -0.27 -6.29
N ALA A 107 -3.48 -0.34 -7.61
CA ALA A 107 -4.11 -1.33 -8.48
C ALA A 107 -3.68 -2.77 -8.14
N LEU A 108 -2.39 -3.00 -7.91
CA LEU A 108 -1.88 -4.30 -7.46
C LEU A 108 -2.47 -4.69 -6.10
N LEU A 109 -2.55 -3.75 -5.16
CA LEU A 109 -3.17 -3.97 -3.86
C LEU A 109 -4.64 -4.34 -4.00
N TYR A 110 -5.39 -3.63 -4.87
CA TYR A 110 -6.76 -3.98 -5.21
C TYR A 110 -6.87 -5.41 -5.72
N PHE A 111 -6.05 -5.83 -6.69
CA PHE A 111 -6.08 -7.20 -7.21
C PHE A 111 -5.75 -8.23 -6.13
N LEU A 112 -4.75 -7.95 -5.27
CA LEU A 112 -4.38 -8.82 -4.17
C LEU A 112 -5.55 -9.02 -3.19
N ILE A 113 -6.24 -7.94 -2.82
CA ILE A 113 -7.41 -7.95 -1.92
C ILE A 113 -8.59 -8.67 -2.58
N ASN A 114 -8.83 -8.46 -3.88
CA ASN A 114 -9.97 -9.04 -4.58
C ASN A 114 -9.90 -10.58 -4.68
N GLN A 115 -8.73 -11.19 -4.46
CA GLN A 115 -8.58 -12.65 -4.39
C GLN A 115 -9.11 -13.27 -3.08
N TYR A 116 -9.39 -12.47 -2.05
CA TYR A 116 -9.86 -12.96 -0.76
C TYR A 116 -11.39 -13.09 -0.72
N LYS A 117 -11.89 -13.96 0.16
CA LYS A 117 -13.34 -14.13 0.38
C LYS A 117 -13.95 -12.87 0.98
N GLU A 118 -15.27 -12.69 0.81
CA GLU A 118 -16.02 -11.53 1.29
C GLU A 118 -15.79 -11.18 2.76
N GLY A 119 -15.81 -12.17 3.67
CA GLY A 119 -15.52 -11.94 5.09
C GLY A 119 -14.13 -11.38 5.36
N GLU A 120 -13.11 -11.81 4.61
CA GLU A 120 -11.73 -11.31 4.75
C GLU A 120 -11.58 -9.93 4.11
N ARG A 121 -12.27 -9.67 2.99
CA ARG A 121 -12.34 -8.33 2.38
C ARG A 121 -12.96 -7.32 3.34
N HIS A 122 -14.04 -7.67 4.03
CA HIS A 122 -14.61 -6.82 5.07
C HIS A 122 -13.66 -6.54 6.23
N PHE A 123 -12.89 -7.54 6.67
CA PHE A 123 -11.87 -7.33 7.69
C PHE A 123 -10.78 -6.36 7.22
N ILE A 124 -10.29 -6.54 5.99
CA ILE A 124 -9.32 -5.65 5.36
C ILE A 124 -9.86 -4.20 5.30
N SER A 125 -11.12 -4.02 4.88
CA SER A 125 -11.75 -2.70 4.83
C SER A 125 -11.82 -2.04 6.21
N LYS A 126 -12.18 -2.79 7.26
CA LYS A 126 -12.18 -2.29 8.64
C LYS A 126 -10.78 -1.90 9.11
N LEU A 127 -9.77 -2.71 8.77
CA LEU A 127 -8.39 -2.46 9.14
C LEU A 127 -7.83 -1.19 8.46
N LEU A 128 -8.15 -0.98 7.18
CA LEU A 128 -7.86 0.27 6.48
C LEU A 128 -8.61 1.46 7.12
N PHE A 129 -9.90 1.30 7.42
CA PHE A 129 -10.71 2.36 8.02
C PHE A 129 -10.19 2.82 9.39
N VAL A 130 -9.88 1.86 10.27
CA VAL A 130 -9.33 2.13 11.61
C VAL A 130 -7.98 2.83 11.50
N SER A 131 -7.07 2.31 10.68
CA SER A 131 -5.74 2.89 10.52
C SER A 131 -5.78 4.29 9.89
N ALA A 132 -6.64 4.52 8.90
CA ALA A 132 -6.87 5.84 8.32
C ALA A 132 -7.50 6.83 9.31
N THR A 133 -8.41 6.36 10.17
CA THR A 133 -9.04 7.19 11.21
C THR A 133 -8.01 7.59 12.27
N ILE A 134 -7.18 6.66 12.73
CA ILE A 134 -6.08 6.96 13.67
C ILE A 134 -5.14 8.01 13.06
N PHE A 135 -4.73 7.82 11.80
CA PHE A 135 -3.90 8.79 11.09
C PHE A 135 -4.61 10.15 10.98
N GLY A 136 -5.89 10.18 10.61
CA GLY A 136 -6.67 11.41 10.50
C GLY A 136 -6.79 12.18 11.81
N ILE A 137 -7.08 11.50 12.92
CA ILE A 137 -7.11 12.12 14.26
C ILE A 137 -5.73 12.68 14.60
N THR A 138 -4.68 11.91 14.36
CA THR A 138 -3.30 12.33 14.66
C THR A 138 -2.92 13.57 13.83
N ALA A 139 -3.28 13.60 12.55
CA ALA A 139 -3.05 14.75 11.68
C ALA A 139 -3.83 16.00 12.15
N LEU A 140 -5.08 15.86 12.59
CA LEU A 140 -5.86 16.97 13.13
C LEU A 140 -5.27 17.51 14.44
N LEU A 141 -4.84 16.63 15.35
CA LEU A 141 -4.17 17.03 16.59
C LEU A 141 -2.85 17.75 16.32
N SER A 142 -2.07 17.23 15.37
CA SER A 142 -0.86 17.89 14.88
C SER A 142 -1.15 19.29 14.36
N PHE A 143 -2.13 19.43 13.46
CA PHE A 143 -2.49 20.72 12.86
C PHE A 143 -3.00 21.73 13.89
N SER A 144 -3.74 21.28 14.92
CA SER A 144 -4.22 22.13 16.01
C SER A 144 -3.10 22.66 16.93
N GLY A 145 -1.86 22.21 16.74
CA GLY A 145 -0.74 22.54 17.63
C GLY A 145 -0.84 21.85 18.99
N PHE A 146 -1.63 20.78 19.12
CA PHE A 146 -1.73 20.03 20.38
C PHE A 146 -0.37 19.40 20.74
N PHE A 147 0.34 18.86 19.75
CA PHE A 147 1.64 18.21 19.97
C PHE A 147 2.79 19.18 20.26
N SER A 148 2.68 20.48 19.94
CA SER A 148 3.71 21.46 20.30
C SER A 148 3.73 21.78 21.80
N LYS A 149 2.68 21.40 22.53
CA LYS A 149 2.61 21.52 24.00
C LYS A 149 3.28 20.34 24.72
N ILE A 150 3.69 19.30 24.00
CA ILE A 150 4.33 18.10 24.54
C ILE A 150 5.79 18.07 24.02
N PRO A 151 6.80 18.38 24.86
CA PRO A 151 8.19 18.56 24.42
C PRO A 151 8.78 17.37 23.64
N GLN A 152 8.32 16.16 23.94
CA GLN A 152 8.79 14.91 23.32
C GLN A 152 8.23 14.68 21.90
N LEU A 153 7.09 15.28 21.56
CA LEU A 153 6.38 15.06 20.29
C LEU A 153 6.58 16.20 19.27
N GLN A 154 7.21 17.29 19.70
CA GLN A 154 7.41 18.49 18.89
C GLN A 154 8.23 18.23 17.62
N TYR A 155 9.19 17.31 17.65
CA TYR A 155 10.11 17.05 16.53
C TYR A 155 9.54 16.14 15.42
N PHE A 156 8.44 15.42 15.68
CA PHE A 156 7.89 14.46 14.70
C PHE A 156 6.87 15.06 13.73
N TRP A 157 6.26 16.19 14.11
CA TRP A 157 5.05 16.73 13.49
C TRP A 157 5.17 18.18 13.03
N GLN A 158 6.38 18.75 13.08
CA GLN A 158 6.76 19.99 12.38
C GLN A 158 7.11 19.69 10.93
#